data_AF-A0A0M1GM65-F1
#
_entry.id   AF-A0A0M1GM65-F1
#
_cell.length_a   1.000
_cell.length_b   1.000
_cell.length_c   1.000
_cell.angle_alpha   90.00
_cell.angle_beta   90.00
_cell.angle_gamma   90.00
#
_symmetry.space_group_name_H-M   'P 1'
#
loop_
_entity.id
_entity.type
_entity.pdbx_description
1 polymer ?
#
loop_
_entity_poly.entity_id
_entity_poly.type
_entity_poly.pdbx_seq_one_letter_code
_entity_poly.pdbx_strand_id
1 'polypeptide(L)' 'MFRRAAKKYSYVKQYQFWQHHNQPIEIHSDKFFNEKLDYIHQNPVVSGFVSEPQDWKYSSAKNYWQALDPVLNIDVLS' A
#
# COMPACT_ATOMS: atom_id res chain seq x y z
N MET A 1 4.66 -5.36 21.56
CA MET A 1 5.36 -5.21 20.27
C MET A 1 5.98 -3.81 20.09
N PHE A 2 5.19 -2.72 20.07
CA PHE A 2 5.68 -1.36 19.76
C PHE A 2 6.66 -0.75 20.79
N ARG A 3 6.50 -1.05 22.08
CA ARG A 3 7.47 -0.64 23.12
C ARG A 3 8.84 -1.31 22.91
N ARG A 4 8.85 -2.56 22.41
CA ARG A 4 10.08 -3.30 22.08
C ARG A 4 10.77 -2.70 20.85
N ALA A 5 10.00 -2.25 19.86
CA ALA A 5 10.56 -1.56 18.69
C ALA A 5 11.23 -0.22 19.10
N ALA A 6 10.57 0.58 19.95
CA ALA A 6 11.14 1.85 20.46
C ALA A 6 12.50 1.68 21.14
N LYS A 7 12.70 0.59 21.91
CA LYS A 7 13.98 0.32 22.58
C LYS A 7 15.18 0.14 21.64
N LYS A 8 14.97 -0.06 20.32
CA LYS A 8 16.06 -0.16 19.35
C LYS A 8 16.69 1.19 19.02
N TYR A 9 16.02 2.31 19.32
CA TYR A 9 16.45 3.64 18.94
C TYR A 9 16.32 4.61 20.12
N SER A 10 17.43 5.20 20.54
CA SER A 10 17.52 6.07 21.73
C SER A 10 16.64 7.33 21.65
N TYR A 11 16.30 7.78 20.44
CA TYR A 11 15.46 8.96 20.21
C TYR A 11 13.95 8.67 20.20
N VAL A 12 13.54 7.39 20.24
CA VAL A 12 12.12 7.02 20.31
C VAL A 12 11.72 6.81 21.76
N LYS A 13 10.83 7.67 22.28
CA LYS A 13 10.56 7.75 23.73
C LYS A 13 9.88 6.51 24.32
N GLN A 14 8.73 6.10 23.78
CA GLN A 14 7.88 5.09 24.44
C GLN A 14 7.36 4.00 23.50
N TYR A 15 6.89 4.35 22.30
CA TYR A 15 6.36 3.41 21.32
C TYR A 15 6.82 3.80 19.93
N GLN A 16 7.18 2.78 19.15
CA GLN A 16 7.47 2.94 17.73
C GLN A 16 6.42 2.19 16.93
N PHE A 17 5.60 2.95 16.21
CA PHE A 17 4.63 2.39 15.27
C PHE A 17 5.24 2.28 13.86
N TRP A 18 5.84 3.37 13.37
CA TRP A 18 6.48 3.42 12.05
C TRP A 18 7.89 2.84 12.05
N GLN A 19 8.23 2.12 10.99
CA GLN A 19 9.60 1.74 10.69
C GLN A 19 10.34 2.95 10.08
N HIS A 20 11.67 3.02 10.23
CA HIS A 20 12.45 4.17 9.74
C HIS A 20 12.74 4.14 8.24
N HIS A 21 12.68 2.98 7.59
CA HIS A 21 12.87 2.87 6.16
C HIS A 21 11.52 2.97 5.44
N ASN A 22 11.44 3.81 4.42
CA ASN A 22 10.25 3.99 3.56
C ASN A 22 10.44 3.48 2.13
N GLN A 23 11.67 3.03 1.77
CA GLN A 23 12.00 2.41 0.47
C GLN A 23 11.38 3.13 -0.74
N PRO A 24 11.71 4.42 -0.97
CA PRO A 24 11.19 5.14 -2.12
C PRO A 24 11.77 4.56 -3.40
N ILE A 25 10.93 4.40 -4.42
CA ILE A 25 11.32 3.91 -5.73
C ILE A 25 10.72 4.86 -6.77
N GLU A 26 11.59 5.42 -7.61
CA GLU A 26 11.17 6.30 -8.69
C GLU A 26 10.50 5.53 -9.83
N ILE A 27 9.36 6.04 -10.28
CA ILE A 27 8.68 5.56 -11.47
C ILE A 27 9.32 6.25 -12.68
N HIS A 28 9.92 5.45 -13.56
CA HIS A 28 10.70 5.95 -14.71
C HIS A 28 10.15 5.47 -16.06
N SER A 29 9.10 4.63 -16.08
CA SER A 29 8.41 4.20 -17.29
C SER A 29 7.01 3.68 -16.98
N ASP A 30 6.13 3.69 -17.97
CA ASP A 30 4.77 3.14 -17.85
C ASP A 30 4.79 1.64 -17.58
N LYS A 31 5.74 0.92 -18.17
CA LYS A 31 5.93 -0.51 -17.89
C LYS A 31 6.23 -0.73 -16.42
N PHE A 32 7.19 0.02 -15.87
CA PHE A 32 7.56 -0.08 -14.46
C PHE A 32 6.41 0.34 -13.53
N PHE A 33 5.67 1.37 -13.91
CA PHE A 33 4.45 1.78 -13.20
C PHE A 33 3.45 0.62 -13.11
N ASN A 34 3.12 -0.01 -14.25
CA ASN A 34 2.17 -1.12 -14.30
C ASN A 34 2.64 -2.31 -13.45
N GLU A 35 3.93 -2.66 -13.51
CA GLU A 35 4.50 -3.72 -12.65
C GLU A 35 4.31 -3.43 -11.15
N LYS A 36 4.46 -2.16 -10.72
CA LYS A 36 4.24 -1.76 -9.32
C LYS A 36 2.78 -1.68 -8.95
N LEU A 37 1.93 -1.21 -9.88
CA LEU A 37 0.49 -1.17 -9.70
C LEU A 37 -0.05 -2.58 -9.45
N ASP A 38 0.32 -3.55 -10.31
CA ASP A 38 -0.07 -4.95 -10.18
C ASP A 38 0.42 -5.55 -8.85
N TYR A 39 1.68 -5.29 -8.47
CA TYR A 39 2.21 -5.73 -7.19
C TYR A 39 1.39 -5.21 -6.00
N ILE A 40 1.07 -3.90 -5.99
CA ILE A 40 0.30 -3.28 -4.90
C ILE A 40 -1.13 -3.84 -4.85
N HIS A 41 -1.79 -4.00 -6.00
CA HIS A 41 -3.15 -4.53 -6.08
C HIS A 41 -3.22 -6.01 -5.69
N GLN A 42 -2.20 -6.80 -6.02
CA GLN A 42 -2.15 -8.22 -5.70
C GLN A 42 -1.69 -8.49 -4.25
N ASN A 43 -1.03 -7.55 -3.58
CA ASN A 43 -0.49 -7.75 -2.23
C ASN A 43 -1.51 -8.25 -1.18
N PRO A 44 -2.76 -7.74 -1.12
CA PRO A 44 -3.81 -8.29 -0.25
C PRO A 44 -4.15 -9.76 -0.54
N VAL A 45 -4.10 -10.17 -1.80
CA VAL A 45 -4.35 -11.57 -2.22
C VAL A 45 -3.18 -12.47 -1.83
N VAL A 46 -1.94 -12.08 -2.15
CA VAL A 46 -0.74 -12.85 -1.77
C VAL A 46 -0.63 -12.99 -0.24
N SER A 47 -1.04 -11.96 0.49
CA SER A 47 -1.07 -11.99 1.96
C SER A 47 -2.21 -12.83 2.55
N GLY A 48 -3.14 -13.31 1.71
CA GLY A 48 -4.27 -14.15 2.12
C GLY A 48 -5.43 -13.40 2.78
N PHE A 49 -5.52 -12.07 2.61
CA PHE A 49 -6.61 -11.29 3.20
C PHE A 49 -7.91 -11.33 2.39
N VAL A 50 -7.80 -11.44 1.06
CA VAL A 50 -8.92 -11.47 0.11
C VAL A 50 -8.62 -12.46 -1.02
N SER A 51 -9.67 -12.96 -1.67
CA SER A 51 -9.51 -13.85 -2.83
C SER A 51 -9.19 -13.09 -4.12
N GLU A 52 -9.74 -11.89 -4.28
CA GLU A 52 -9.55 -11.05 -5.46
C GLU A 52 -9.06 -9.64 -5.09
N PRO A 53 -8.24 -8.97 -5.93
CA PRO A 53 -7.70 -7.63 -5.63
C PRO A 53 -8.75 -6.56 -5.31
N GLN A 54 -9.85 -6.53 -6.06
CA GLN A 54 -10.93 -5.55 -5.94
C GLN A 54 -11.76 -5.69 -4.66
N ASP A 55 -11.67 -6.83 -3.98
CA ASP A 55 -12.35 -7.06 -2.69
C ASP A 55 -11.66 -6.30 -1.55
N TRP A 56 -10.42 -5.85 -1.74
CA TRP A 56 -9.73 -5.04 -0.75
C TRP A 56 -10.28 -3.62 -0.72
N LYS A 57 -11.15 -3.34 0.25
CA LYS A 57 -11.86 -2.07 0.44
C LYS A 57 -10.95 -0.83 0.40
N TYR A 58 -9.73 -0.94 0.92
CA TYR A 58 -8.79 0.17 1.06
C TYR A 58 -7.67 0.14 -0.01
N SER A 59 -8.01 -0.23 -1.24
CA SER A 59 -7.12 -0.20 -2.41
C SER A 59 -7.81 0.46 -3.59
N SER A 60 -7.00 1.07 -4.47
CA SER A 60 -7.49 1.60 -5.75
C SER A 60 -7.85 0.51 -6.75
N ALA A 61 -7.50 -0.77 -6.52
CA ALA A 61 -7.82 -1.90 -7.40
C ALA A 61 -9.28 -1.91 -7.88
N LYS A 62 -10.21 -1.57 -6.99
CA LYS A 62 -11.65 -1.48 -7.33
C LYS A 62 -11.96 -0.44 -8.42
N ASN A 63 -11.26 0.70 -8.44
CA ASN A 63 -11.43 1.72 -9.47
C ASN A 63 -11.04 1.21 -10.86
N TYR A 64 -9.99 0.38 -10.94
CA TYR A 64 -9.52 -0.19 -12.21
C TYR A 64 -10.42 -1.32 -12.72
N TRP A 65 -11.22 -1.92 -11.83
CA TRP A 65 -12.12 -3.03 -12.17
C TRP A 65 -13.54 -2.59 -12.57
N GLN A 66 -13.78 -1.28 -12.73
CA GLN A 66 -15.10 -0.70 -13.06
C GLN A 66 -16.22 -1.09 -12.07
N ALA A 67 -15.83 -1.45 -10.84
CA ALA A 67 -16.79 -1.80 -9.80
C ALA A 67 -17.39 -0.53 -9.18
N LEU A 68 -18.68 -0.58 -8.87
CA LEU A 68 -19.43 0.53 -8.31
C LEU A 68 -18.93 0.88 -6.89
N ASP A 69 -18.92 2.19 -6.60
CA ASP A 69 -18.68 2.79 -5.28
C ASP A 69 -17.32 2.45 -4.61
N PRO A 70 -16.19 2.89 -5.20
CA PRO A 70 -14.89 2.78 -4.56
C PRO A 70 -14.78 3.74 -3.37
N VAL A 71 -14.20 3.27 -2.26
CA VAL A 71 -13.94 4.11 -1.06
C VAL A 71 -12.86 5.17 -1.32
N LEU A 72 -11.96 4.90 -2.27
CA LEU A 72 -10.87 5.80 -2.65
C LEU A 72 -11.16 6.37 -4.04
N ASN A 73 -11.23 7.70 -4.13
CA ASN A 73 -11.35 8.40 -5.41
C ASN A 73 -9.99 8.48 -6.12
N ILE A 74 -10.01 8.46 -7.46
CA ILE A 74 -8.84 8.74 -8.29
C ILE A 74 -9.00 10.12 -8.92
N ASP A 75 -8.06 11.01 -8.63
CA ASP A 75 -7.97 12.31 -9.28
C ASP A 75 -7.33 12.14 -10.66
N VAL A 76 -8.06 12.52 -11.71
CA VAL A 76 -7.53 12.55 -13.07
C VAL A 76 -7.04 13.97 -13.35
N LEU A 77 -5.74 14.10 -13.60
CA LEU A 77 -5.16 15.39 -13.98
C LEU A 77 -5.58 15.69 -15.43
N SER A 78 -6.39 16.73 -15.60
CA SER A 78 -6.82 17.31 -16.88
C SER A 78 -5.82 18.30 -17.43
#